data_AF-A0A836YNQ0-F1
#
_entry.id   AF-A0A836YNQ0-F1
#
_cell.length_a   1.000
_cell.length_b   1.000
_cell.length_c   1.000
_cell.angle_alpha   90.00
_cell.angle_beta   90.00
_cell.angle_gamma   90.00
#
_symmetry.space_group_name_H-M   'P 1'
#
loop_
_entity.id
_entity.type
_entity.pdbx_description
1 polymer ?
#
loop_
_entity_poly.entity_id
_entity_poly.type
_entity_poly.pdbx_seq_one_letter_code
_entity_poly.pdbx_strand_id
1 'polypeptide(L)'
;MTQKFEIKNRWTEEVLFTCDVPDGMESGMIARHALESAIVAGANLRGANLRGADLYGANLRGANLRGADLSGANLRGANLSGADLYGANLRGADLRGADLSGADLSGADLRDANLRDANLRGADLSGADLYGANLSCAKASPLIVYGLRWDVIISGLGKMRIGCQEHSIEDWKSFDDARITGMDSEALEFWNQHKSMLLNMCDSYSSGGI
;
A
#
# COMPACT_ATOMS: atom_id res chain seq x y z
N MET A 1 -17.33 13.98 -30.81
CA MET A 1 -17.68 14.98 -29.77
C MET A 1 -16.94 14.50 -28.55
N THR A 2 -15.93 15.22 -28.09
CA THR A 2 -15.13 14.79 -26.94
C THR A 2 -16.04 14.68 -25.71
N GLN A 3 -16.14 13.46 -25.18
CA GLN A 3 -16.84 13.21 -23.93
C GLN A 3 -15.97 13.76 -22.79
N LYS A 4 -16.56 14.40 -21.78
CA LYS A 4 -15.81 14.82 -20.60
C LYS A 4 -15.85 13.73 -19.54
N PHE A 5 -14.71 13.51 -18.88
CA PHE A 5 -14.61 12.67 -17.71
C PHE A 5 -14.24 13.52 -16.50
N GLU A 6 -14.90 13.25 -15.37
CA GLU A 6 -14.73 13.99 -14.13
C GLU A 6 -14.17 13.06 -13.06
N ILE A 7 -13.06 13.47 -12.44
CA ILE A 7 -12.60 12.88 -11.19
C ILE A 7 -13.29 13.63 -10.06
N LYS A 8 -14.04 12.93 -9.23
CA LYS A 8 -14.83 13.54 -8.15
C LYS A 8 -14.29 13.18 -6.78
N ASN A 9 -14.51 14.06 -5.82
CA ASN A 9 -14.28 13.76 -4.42
C ASN A 9 -15.32 12.75 -3.91
N ARG A 10 -14.86 11.73 -3.18
CA ARG A 10 -15.69 10.62 -2.69
C ARG A 10 -16.68 11.00 -1.59
N TRP A 11 -16.51 12.15 -0.93
CA TRP A 11 -17.39 12.60 0.16
C TRP A 11 -18.30 13.75 -0.26
N THR A 12 -17.76 14.68 -1.08
CA THR A 12 -18.47 15.92 -1.44
C THR A 12 -19.06 15.90 -2.85
N GLU A 13 -18.70 14.92 -3.68
CA GLU A 13 -19.00 14.87 -5.11
C GLU A 13 -18.44 16.03 -5.95
N GLU A 14 -17.62 16.90 -5.34
CA GLU A 14 -16.94 18.00 -6.00
C GLU A 14 -16.03 17.48 -7.12
N VAL A 15 -16.06 18.15 -8.26
CA VAL A 15 -15.18 17.83 -9.40
C VAL A 15 -13.77 18.33 -9.08
N LEU A 16 -12.87 17.39 -8.82
CA LEU A 16 -11.45 17.66 -8.56
C LEU A 16 -10.68 17.96 -9.85
N PHE A 17 -11.09 17.32 -10.95
CA PHE A 17 -10.49 17.50 -12.27
C PHE A 17 -11.47 17.08 -13.38
N THR A 18 -11.42 17.77 -14.50
CA THR A 18 -12.13 17.39 -15.73
C THR A 18 -11.15 17.23 -16.85
N CYS A 19 -11.24 16.13 -17.60
CA CYS A 19 -10.47 15.93 -18.83
C CYS A 19 -11.41 15.70 -20.02
N ASP A 20 -10.96 16.11 -21.20
CA ASP A 20 -11.58 15.70 -22.45
C ASP A 20 -11.10 14.28 -22.78
N VAL A 21 -12.04 13.38 -23.08
CA VAL A 21 -11.78 12.00 -23.48
C VAL A 21 -11.72 11.95 -25.01
N PRO A 22 -10.59 11.51 -25.60
CA PRO A 22 -10.48 11.32 -27.04
C PRO A 22 -11.52 10.35 -27.59
N ASP A 23 -12.07 10.66 -28.75
CA ASP A 23 -13.01 9.78 -29.45
C ASP A 23 -12.34 8.40 -29.71
N GLY A 24 -13.01 7.31 -29.35
CA GLY A 24 -12.51 5.95 -29.54
C GLY A 24 -11.61 5.40 -28.42
N MET A 25 -11.40 6.14 -27.32
CA MET A 25 -10.67 5.63 -26.17
C MET A 25 -11.42 4.47 -25.50
N GLU A 26 -10.71 3.37 -25.22
CA GLU A 26 -11.27 2.23 -24.50
C GLU A 26 -11.71 2.63 -23.10
N SER A 27 -12.90 2.18 -22.67
CA SER A 27 -13.50 2.60 -21.39
C SER A 27 -12.59 2.33 -20.18
N GLY A 28 -11.77 1.27 -20.21
CA GLY A 28 -10.80 0.97 -19.17
C GLY A 28 -9.65 1.98 -19.09
N MET A 29 -9.28 2.63 -20.20
CA MET A 29 -8.18 3.60 -20.24
C MET A 29 -8.58 5.00 -19.78
N ILE A 30 -9.88 5.32 -19.76
CA ILE A 30 -10.38 6.67 -19.48
C ILE A 30 -9.94 7.15 -18.09
N ALA A 31 -10.13 6.33 -17.06
CA ALA A 31 -9.77 6.69 -15.69
C ALA A 31 -8.27 6.95 -15.54
N ARG A 32 -7.42 6.08 -16.13
CA ARG A 32 -5.97 6.27 -16.16
C ARG A 32 -5.58 7.56 -16.90
N HIS A 33 -6.12 7.78 -18.09
CA HIS A 33 -5.83 8.98 -18.87
C HIS A 33 -6.23 10.26 -18.13
N ALA A 34 -7.41 10.28 -17.51
CA ALA A 34 -7.88 11.40 -16.72
C ALA A 34 -6.97 11.66 -15.52
N LEU A 35 -6.56 10.60 -14.83
CA LEU A 35 -5.73 10.69 -13.64
C LEU A 35 -4.30 11.18 -13.96
N GLU A 36 -3.68 10.65 -15.01
CA GLU A 36 -2.37 11.11 -15.48
C GLU A 36 -2.42 12.57 -15.95
N SER A 37 -3.50 12.96 -16.65
CA SER A 37 -3.71 14.36 -17.05
C SER A 37 -3.88 15.28 -15.84
N ALA A 38 -4.59 14.83 -14.81
CA ALA A 38 -4.75 15.57 -13.56
C ALA A 38 -3.41 15.78 -12.85
N ILE A 39 -2.57 14.74 -12.80
CA ILE A 39 -1.24 14.81 -12.18
C ILE A 39 -0.31 15.75 -12.93
N VAL A 40 -0.29 15.68 -14.26
CA VAL A 40 0.49 16.62 -15.09
C VAL A 40 0.03 18.06 -14.87
N ALA A 41 -1.26 18.28 -14.64
CA ALA A 41 -1.82 19.59 -14.31
C ALA A 41 -1.56 20.03 -12.85
N GLY A 42 -0.94 19.19 -12.02
CA GLY A 42 -0.72 19.46 -10.59
C GLY A 42 -2.02 19.48 -9.77
N ALA A 43 -3.05 18.77 -10.21
CA ALA A 43 -4.34 18.73 -9.54
C ALA A 43 -4.23 18.09 -8.14
N ASN A 44 -4.97 18.65 -7.20
CA ASN A 44 -5.14 18.06 -5.87
C ASN A 44 -6.19 16.94 -5.93
N LEU A 45 -5.74 15.69 -5.84
CA LEU A 45 -6.60 14.50 -5.94
C LEU A 45 -6.98 13.94 -4.56
N ARG A 46 -6.89 14.78 -3.51
CA ARG A 46 -7.32 14.42 -2.15
C ARG A 46 -8.78 13.97 -2.17
N GLY A 47 -9.01 12.76 -1.66
CA GLY A 47 -10.34 12.15 -1.60
C GLY A 47 -10.89 11.75 -2.96
N ALA A 48 -10.08 11.65 -4.01
CA ALA A 48 -10.55 11.23 -5.32
C ALA A 48 -11.25 9.87 -5.26
N ASN A 49 -12.39 9.74 -5.93
CA ASN A 49 -13.08 8.47 -6.12
C ASN A 49 -12.52 7.78 -7.36
N LEU A 50 -11.69 6.76 -7.14
CA LEU A 50 -11.01 5.94 -8.14
C LEU A 50 -11.31 4.45 -7.92
N ARG A 51 -12.44 4.16 -7.27
CA ARG A 51 -12.84 2.80 -6.91
C ARG A 51 -12.95 1.93 -8.16
N GLY A 52 -12.27 0.80 -8.16
CA GLY A 52 -12.26 -0.16 -9.27
C GLY A 52 -11.62 0.37 -10.56
N ALA A 53 -10.92 1.51 -10.52
CA ALA A 53 -10.30 2.07 -11.71
C ALA A 53 -9.21 1.15 -12.26
N ASP A 54 -9.14 1.05 -13.59
CA ASP A 54 -8.01 0.41 -14.25
C ASP A 54 -6.87 1.41 -14.42
N LEU A 55 -5.85 1.27 -13.59
CA LEU A 55 -4.66 2.12 -13.48
C LEU A 55 -3.39 1.30 -13.76
N TYR A 56 -3.51 0.25 -14.58
CA TYR A 56 -2.39 -0.59 -14.97
C TYR A 56 -1.25 0.25 -15.55
N GLY A 57 -0.07 0.14 -14.94
CA GLY A 57 1.14 0.86 -15.34
C GLY A 57 1.02 2.39 -15.29
N ALA A 58 0.03 2.95 -14.58
CA ALA A 58 -0.18 4.38 -14.51
C ALA A 58 1.01 5.09 -13.85
N ASN A 59 1.35 6.29 -14.33
CA ASN A 59 2.36 7.12 -13.68
C ASN A 59 1.71 8.07 -12.66
N LEU A 60 1.79 7.68 -11.39
CA LEU A 60 1.20 8.37 -10.22
C LEU A 60 2.27 8.93 -9.27
N ARG A 61 3.48 9.12 -9.78
CA ARG A 61 4.64 9.57 -8.98
C ARG A 61 4.35 10.91 -8.31
N GLY A 62 4.52 10.96 -6.99
CA GLY A 62 4.30 12.16 -6.18
C GLY A 62 2.86 12.67 -6.15
N ALA A 63 1.88 11.89 -6.62
CA ALA A 63 0.49 12.30 -6.63
C ALA A 63 -0.05 12.50 -5.21
N ASN A 64 -0.86 13.53 -5.00
CA ASN A 64 -1.61 13.73 -3.76
C ASN A 64 -2.93 12.96 -3.83
N LEU A 65 -2.94 11.73 -3.33
CA LEU A 65 -4.07 10.80 -3.28
C LEU A 65 -4.55 10.59 -1.84
N ARG A 66 -4.30 11.56 -0.95
CA ARG A 66 -4.66 11.50 0.46
C ARG A 66 -6.16 11.19 0.61
N GLY A 67 -6.48 10.10 1.32
CA GLY A 67 -7.85 9.66 1.57
C GLY A 67 -8.65 9.22 0.33
N ALA A 68 -8.01 9.08 -0.84
CA ALA A 68 -8.66 8.63 -2.06
C ALA A 68 -9.29 7.23 -1.89
N ASP A 69 -10.35 6.95 -2.65
CA ASP A 69 -10.91 5.61 -2.78
C ASP A 69 -10.29 4.91 -3.96
N LEU A 70 -9.39 3.96 -3.71
CA LEU A 70 -8.74 3.09 -4.69
C LEU A 70 -9.17 1.63 -4.47
N SER A 71 -10.27 1.39 -3.75
CA SER A 71 -10.70 0.04 -3.43
C SER A 71 -10.98 -0.77 -4.70
N GLY A 72 -10.41 -1.97 -4.78
CA GLY A 72 -10.49 -2.85 -5.94
C GLY A 72 -9.84 -2.32 -7.23
N ALA A 73 -9.08 -1.21 -7.18
CA ALA A 73 -8.40 -0.68 -8.36
C ALA A 73 -7.30 -1.63 -8.86
N ASN A 74 -7.09 -1.66 -10.17
CA ASN A 74 -5.97 -2.36 -10.79
C ASN A 74 -4.78 -1.39 -10.90
N LEU A 75 -3.82 -1.48 -9.99
CA LEU A 75 -2.61 -0.65 -9.92
C LEU A 75 -1.34 -1.44 -10.27
N ARG A 76 -1.48 -2.57 -10.97
CA ARG A 76 -0.35 -3.43 -11.32
C ARG A 76 0.70 -2.66 -12.10
N GLY A 77 1.95 -2.72 -11.65
CA GLY A 77 3.07 -2.01 -12.27
C GLY A 77 2.97 -0.49 -12.26
N ALA A 78 2.00 0.10 -11.54
CA ALA A 78 1.88 1.55 -11.45
C ALA A 78 3.09 2.15 -10.72
N ASN A 79 3.49 3.36 -11.11
CA ASN A 79 4.51 4.12 -10.42
C ASN A 79 3.85 5.06 -9.42
N LEU A 80 3.86 4.71 -8.15
CA LEU A 80 3.37 5.49 -7.01
C LEU A 80 4.52 6.03 -6.14
N SER A 81 5.75 6.08 -6.68
CA SER A 81 6.92 6.52 -5.91
C SER A 81 6.70 7.93 -5.35
N GLY A 82 6.91 8.09 -4.04
CA GLY A 82 6.72 9.34 -3.31
C GLY A 82 5.27 9.87 -3.26
N ALA A 83 4.26 9.08 -3.64
CA ALA A 83 2.86 9.51 -3.57
C ALA A 83 2.39 9.67 -2.11
N ASP A 84 1.51 10.65 -1.87
CA ASP A 84 0.79 10.81 -0.60
C ASP A 84 -0.51 9.99 -0.69
N LEU A 85 -0.54 8.85 0.01
CA LEU A 85 -1.68 7.95 0.14
C LEU A 85 -2.17 7.90 1.61
N TYR A 86 -1.89 8.95 2.40
CA TYR A 86 -2.31 9.01 3.81
C TYR A 86 -3.81 8.73 3.93
N GLY A 87 -4.18 7.72 4.71
CA GLY A 87 -5.57 7.33 4.96
C GLY A 87 -6.34 6.88 3.70
N ALA A 88 -5.66 6.57 2.60
CA ALA A 88 -6.32 6.10 1.38
C ALA A 88 -6.96 4.72 1.58
N ASN A 89 -8.06 4.46 0.88
CA ASN A 89 -8.70 3.15 0.86
C ASN A 89 -8.18 2.35 -0.34
N LEU A 90 -7.29 1.40 -0.10
CA LEU A 90 -6.70 0.47 -1.08
C LEU A 90 -7.22 -0.96 -0.89
N ARG A 91 -8.34 -1.14 -0.18
CA ARG A 91 -8.89 -2.46 0.13
C ARG A 91 -9.13 -3.27 -1.15
N GLY A 92 -8.56 -4.48 -1.21
CA GLY A 92 -8.67 -5.39 -2.35
C GLY A 92 -8.01 -4.87 -3.64
N ALA A 93 -7.23 -3.79 -3.60
CA ALA A 93 -6.53 -3.28 -4.76
C ALA A 93 -5.42 -4.22 -5.22
N ASP A 94 -5.17 -4.25 -6.52
CA ASP A 94 -4.10 -5.06 -7.11
C ASP A 94 -2.87 -4.19 -7.41
N LEU A 95 -1.90 -4.21 -6.50
CA LEU A 95 -0.65 -3.42 -6.53
C LEU A 95 0.54 -4.26 -7.00
N ARG A 96 0.32 -5.39 -7.70
CA ARG A 96 1.41 -6.29 -8.04
C ARG A 96 2.48 -5.59 -8.88
N GLY A 97 3.72 -5.65 -8.44
CA GLY A 97 4.86 -5.01 -9.10
C GLY A 97 4.80 -3.47 -9.13
N ALA A 98 3.90 -2.83 -8.37
CA ALA A 98 3.84 -1.37 -8.29
C ALA A 98 5.09 -0.81 -7.58
N ASP A 99 5.53 0.38 -7.99
CA ASP A 99 6.58 1.11 -7.29
C ASP A 99 5.97 2.05 -6.26
N LEU A 100 6.05 1.70 -4.98
CA LEU A 100 5.60 2.49 -3.83
C LEU A 100 6.77 3.10 -3.06
N SER A 101 7.96 3.19 -3.66
CA SER A 101 9.15 3.66 -2.95
C SER A 101 8.96 5.09 -2.44
N GLY A 102 9.21 5.30 -1.15
CA GLY A 102 9.02 6.59 -0.48
C GLY A 102 7.58 7.08 -0.38
N ALA A 103 6.57 6.26 -0.71
CA ALA A 103 5.17 6.65 -0.60
C ALA A 103 4.72 6.72 0.87
N ASP A 104 3.84 7.66 1.19
CA ASP A 104 3.18 7.73 2.50
C ASP A 104 1.87 6.93 2.44
N LEU A 105 1.87 5.72 3.01
CA LEU A 105 0.71 4.85 3.17
C LEU A 105 0.17 4.87 4.61
N SER A 106 0.56 5.86 5.42
CA SER A 106 0.17 5.89 6.82
C SER A 106 -1.36 6.00 6.99
N GLY A 107 -1.92 5.16 7.85
CA GLY A 107 -3.36 5.04 8.07
C GLY A 107 -4.14 4.45 6.89
N ALA A 108 -3.50 3.99 5.82
CA ALA A 108 -4.18 3.44 4.65
C ALA A 108 -4.85 2.10 4.97
N ASP A 109 -6.01 1.85 4.35
CA ASP A 109 -6.68 0.54 4.39
C ASP A 109 -6.18 -0.30 3.21
N LEU A 110 -5.26 -1.23 3.48
CA LEU A 110 -4.67 -2.17 2.53
C LEU A 110 -5.23 -3.58 2.69
N ARG A 111 -6.38 -3.74 3.36
CA ARG A 111 -6.94 -5.07 3.60
C ARG A 111 -7.19 -5.81 2.31
N ASP A 112 -6.86 -7.10 2.30
CA ASP A 112 -7.00 -7.97 1.12
C ASP A 112 -6.27 -7.47 -0.15
N ALA A 113 -5.40 -6.44 -0.05
CA ALA A 113 -4.68 -5.89 -1.19
C ALA A 113 -3.54 -6.82 -1.64
N ASN A 114 -3.24 -6.83 -2.93
CA ASN A 114 -2.17 -7.64 -3.49
C ASN A 114 -0.93 -6.79 -3.80
N LEU A 115 0.02 -6.75 -2.88
CA LEU A 115 1.31 -6.05 -2.98
C LEU A 115 2.45 -6.97 -3.47
N ARG A 116 2.15 -8.12 -4.07
CA ARG A 116 3.19 -9.06 -4.49
C ARG A 116 4.16 -8.38 -5.46
N ASP A 117 5.45 -8.57 -5.27
CA ASP A 117 6.52 -7.99 -6.09
C ASP A 117 6.60 -6.44 -6.06
N ALA A 118 5.79 -5.76 -5.22
CA ALA A 118 5.81 -4.30 -5.13
C ALA A 118 7.10 -3.78 -4.48
N ASN A 119 7.54 -2.58 -4.87
CA ASN A 119 8.68 -1.91 -4.24
C ASN A 119 8.21 -0.99 -3.12
N LEU A 120 8.41 -1.38 -1.87
CA LEU A 120 8.04 -0.63 -0.66
C LEU A 120 9.25 0.06 -0.01
N ARG A 121 10.36 0.22 -0.73
CA ARG A 121 11.57 0.84 -0.17
C ARG A 121 11.29 2.26 0.35
N GLY A 122 11.41 2.43 1.66
CA GLY A 122 11.20 3.72 2.33
C GLY A 122 9.75 4.18 2.35
N ALA A 123 8.79 3.30 2.01
CA ALA A 123 7.37 3.60 2.18
C ALA A 123 7.03 3.64 3.68
N ASP A 124 6.15 4.56 4.06
CA ASP A 124 5.63 4.65 5.43
C ASP A 124 4.30 3.90 5.54
N LEU A 125 4.27 2.81 6.31
CA LEU A 125 3.07 2.01 6.57
C LEU A 125 2.47 2.24 7.97
N SER A 126 2.79 3.38 8.60
CA SER A 126 2.35 3.72 9.95
C SER A 126 0.84 3.62 10.12
N GLY A 127 0.35 2.69 10.93
CA GLY A 127 -1.09 2.52 11.20
C GLY A 127 -1.90 2.05 10.00
N ALA A 128 -1.25 1.56 8.94
CA ALA A 128 -1.95 0.96 7.81
C ALA A 128 -2.58 -0.39 8.22
N ASP A 129 -3.80 -0.66 7.76
CA ASP A 129 -4.47 -1.95 7.96
C ASP A 129 -4.14 -2.89 6.81
N LEU A 130 -3.29 -3.88 7.10
CA LEU A 130 -2.79 -4.86 6.14
C LEU A 130 -3.45 -6.24 6.32
N TYR A 131 -4.58 -6.34 7.03
CA TYR A 131 -5.23 -7.63 7.26
C TYR A 131 -5.60 -8.31 5.93
N GLY A 132 -5.09 -9.52 5.71
CA GLY A 132 -5.29 -10.27 4.46
C GLY A 132 -4.46 -9.77 3.26
N ALA A 133 -3.64 -8.73 3.43
CA ALA A 133 -2.78 -8.24 2.36
C ALA A 133 -1.69 -9.26 1.98
N ASN A 134 -1.41 -9.38 0.69
CA ASN A 134 -0.34 -10.22 0.18
C ASN A 134 0.92 -9.39 -0.14
N LEU A 135 1.96 -9.50 0.69
CA LEU A 135 3.25 -8.83 0.49
C LEU A 135 4.37 -9.76 0.02
N SER A 136 4.06 -10.96 -0.47
CA SER A 136 5.09 -11.92 -0.93
C SER A 136 6.00 -11.28 -1.98
N CYS A 137 7.31 -11.49 -1.89
CA CYS A 137 8.32 -10.92 -2.79
C CYS A 137 8.36 -9.38 -2.88
N ALA A 138 7.66 -8.64 -2.01
CA ALA A 138 7.78 -7.18 -1.99
C ALA A 138 9.21 -6.76 -1.60
N LYS A 139 9.79 -5.85 -2.37
CA LYS A 139 11.15 -5.34 -2.15
C LYS A 139 11.09 -4.20 -1.12
N ALA A 140 11.78 -4.34 0.01
CA ALA A 140 11.87 -3.26 0.99
C ALA A 140 13.33 -3.09 1.48
N SER A 141 13.75 -1.85 1.76
CA SER A 141 14.84 -1.57 2.73
C SER A 141 14.23 -1.67 4.16
N PRO A 142 14.98 -1.56 5.29
CA PRO A 142 14.42 -1.92 6.60
C PRO A 142 13.05 -1.29 6.79
N LEU A 143 12.04 -2.13 6.85
CA LEU A 143 10.67 -1.66 6.85
C LEU A 143 10.30 -1.35 8.29
N ILE A 144 9.84 -0.13 8.52
CA ILE A 144 9.36 0.31 9.82
C ILE A 144 7.85 0.45 9.72
N VAL A 145 7.14 -0.34 10.49
CA VAL A 145 5.69 -0.25 10.63
C VAL A 145 5.41 0.41 11.97
N TYR A 146 5.00 1.69 11.94
CA TYR A 146 4.54 2.39 13.13
C TYR A 146 3.01 2.22 13.29
N GLY A 147 2.42 2.73 14.37
CA GLY A 147 0.96 2.75 14.58
C GLY A 147 0.33 1.38 14.91
N LEU A 148 1.11 0.31 14.83
CA LEU A 148 0.89 -0.92 15.58
C LEU A 148 1.14 -0.65 17.07
N ARG A 149 0.61 -1.51 17.96
CA ARG A 149 0.83 -1.39 19.41
C ARG A 149 2.32 -1.28 19.76
N TRP A 150 3.16 -1.97 19.00
CA TRP A 150 4.61 -1.84 19.04
C TRP A 150 5.16 -1.51 17.66
N ASP A 151 6.20 -0.67 17.63
CA ASP A 151 7.00 -0.45 16.43
C ASP A 151 7.57 -1.79 15.96
N VAL A 152 7.32 -2.10 14.69
CA VAL A 152 7.89 -3.29 14.05
C VAL A 152 8.95 -2.87 13.05
N ILE A 153 10.17 -3.38 13.22
CA ILE A 153 11.28 -3.17 12.29
C ILE A 153 11.66 -4.51 11.68
N ILE A 154 11.49 -4.65 10.38
CA ILE A 154 11.97 -5.82 9.63
C ILE A 154 13.27 -5.41 8.94
N SER A 155 14.39 -5.87 9.48
CA SER A 155 15.69 -5.66 8.86
C SER A 155 15.86 -6.67 7.73
N GLY A 156 16.38 -6.22 6.58
CA GLY A 156 16.64 -7.11 5.43
C GLY A 156 17.76 -8.14 5.64
N LEU A 157 18.20 -8.33 6.89
CA LEU A 157 19.24 -9.28 7.32
C LEU A 157 18.63 -10.48 8.07
N GLY A 158 17.34 -10.74 7.87
CA GLY A 158 16.68 -11.89 8.46
C GLY A 158 16.30 -11.74 9.94
N LYS A 159 16.25 -10.50 10.45
CA LYS A 159 15.80 -10.21 11.82
C LYS A 159 14.58 -9.29 11.83
N MET A 160 13.70 -9.53 12.77
CA MET A 160 12.54 -8.70 13.04
C MET A 160 12.57 -8.24 14.50
N ARG A 161 12.31 -6.96 14.70
CA ARG A 161 12.14 -6.34 16.01
C ARG A 161 10.67 -5.96 16.19
N ILE A 162 10.07 -6.36 17.31
CA ILE A 162 8.74 -5.93 17.76
C ILE A 162 8.92 -5.29 19.13
N GLY A 163 8.77 -3.97 19.21
CA GLY A 163 9.05 -3.22 20.45
C GLY A 163 10.52 -3.39 20.88
N CYS A 164 10.74 -3.94 22.07
CA CYS A 164 12.08 -4.22 22.61
C CYS A 164 12.61 -5.63 22.23
N GLN A 165 11.81 -6.46 21.55
CA GLN A 165 12.17 -7.85 21.23
C GLN A 165 12.75 -7.91 19.81
N GLU A 166 14.07 -8.09 19.68
CA GLU A 166 14.74 -8.35 18.40
C GLU A 166 15.18 -9.81 18.33
N HIS A 167 14.68 -10.55 17.33
CA HIS A 167 15.01 -11.96 17.11
C HIS A 167 15.15 -12.25 15.61
N SER A 168 15.74 -13.39 15.26
CA SER A 168 15.75 -13.84 13.86
C SER A 168 14.33 -14.21 13.39
N ILE A 169 14.09 -14.22 12.09
CA ILE A 169 12.80 -14.66 11.53
C ILE A 169 12.52 -16.12 11.90
N GLU A 170 13.54 -16.98 11.90
CA GLU A 170 13.41 -18.39 12.27
C GLU A 170 13.00 -18.54 13.74
N ASP A 171 13.59 -17.73 14.62
CA ASP A 171 13.20 -17.68 16.02
C ASP A 171 11.73 -17.29 16.15
N TRP A 172 11.30 -16.19 15.53
CA TRP A 172 9.90 -15.75 15.54
C TRP A 172 8.93 -16.83 15.03
N LYS A 173 9.32 -17.61 14.01
CA LYS A 173 8.54 -18.74 13.51
C LYS A 173 8.44 -19.90 14.50
N SER A 174 9.47 -20.09 15.32
CA SER A 174 9.57 -21.17 16.31
C SER A 174 8.89 -20.88 17.64
N PHE A 175 8.58 -19.61 17.93
CA PHE A 175 8.02 -19.22 19.24
C PHE A 175 6.61 -19.81 19.45
N ASP A 176 6.43 -20.42 20.60
CA ASP A 176 5.13 -20.86 21.09
C ASP A 176 4.39 -19.71 21.80
N ASP A 177 3.09 -19.91 22.01
CA ASP A 177 2.21 -18.90 22.62
C ASP A 177 2.68 -18.53 24.04
N ALA A 178 3.26 -19.48 24.77
CA ALA A 178 3.76 -19.26 26.12
C ALA A 178 4.96 -18.30 26.14
N ARG A 179 5.91 -18.48 25.22
CA ARG A 179 7.07 -17.59 25.07
C ARG A 179 6.64 -16.19 24.69
N ILE A 180 5.68 -16.05 23.78
CA ILE A 180 5.18 -14.74 23.34
C ILE A 180 4.41 -14.05 24.46
N THR A 181 3.56 -14.78 25.19
CA THR A 181 2.86 -14.26 26.38
C THR A 181 3.84 -13.78 27.45
N GLY A 182 5.01 -14.42 27.57
CA GLY A 182 6.07 -14.00 28.48
C GLY A 182 6.78 -12.69 28.11
N MET A 183 6.58 -12.17 26.89
CA MET A 183 7.23 -10.92 26.45
C MET A 183 6.48 -9.68 26.92
N ASP A 184 5.15 -9.72 26.87
CA ASP A 184 4.25 -8.66 27.32
C ASP A 184 2.83 -9.24 27.48
N SER A 185 2.03 -8.66 28.37
CA SER A 185 0.63 -9.04 28.61
C SER A 185 -0.26 -9.06 27.36
N GLU A 186 0.03 -8.23 26.36
CA GLU A 186 -0.78 -8.13 25.13
C GLU A 186 -0.04 -8.68 23.90
N ALA A 187 1.16 -9.24 24.08
CA ALA A 187 2.02 -9.70 22.98
C ALA A 187 1.37 -10.83 22.18
N LEU A 188 0.67 -11.76 22.84
CA LEU A 188 0.06 -12.90 22.16
C LEU A 188 -1.10 -12.48 21.25
N GLU A 189 -1.95 -11.55 21.72
CA GLU A 189 -3.06 -11.02 20.93
C GLU A 189 -2.53 -10.29 19.70
N PHE A 190 -1.56 -9.39 19.90
CA PHE A 190 -0.88 -8.69 18.82
C PHE A 190 -0.24 -9.64 17.81
N TRP A 191 0.50 -10.65 18.31
CA TRP A 191 1.15 -11.62 17.44
C TRP A 191 0.12 -12.39 16.62
N ASN A 192 -0.95 -12.90 17.23
CA ASN A 192 -1.98 -13.63 16.50
C ASN A 192 -2.70 -12.77 15.46
N GLN A 193 -2.86 -11.48 15.73
CA GLN A 193 -3.46 -10.53 14.79
C GLN A 193 -2.55 -10.23 13.59
N HIS A 194 -1.23 -10.14 13.78
CA HIS A 194 -0.30 -9.63 12.78
C HIS A 194 0.73 -10.66 12.24
N LYS A 195 0.83 -11.86 12.83
CA LYS A 195 1.84 -12.89 12.53
C LYS A 195 1.91 -13.21 11.04
N SER A 196 0.77 -13.50 10.41
CA SER A 196 0.74 -13.88 8.99
C SER A 196 1.30 -12.77 8.10
N MET A 197 0.90 -11.51 8.37
CA MET A 197 1.42 -10.34 7.66
C MET A 197 2.94 -10.20 7.88
N LEU A 198 3.38 -10.17 9.13
CA LEU A 198 4.79 -9.98 9.50
C LEU A 198 5.69 -11.07 8.93
N LEU A 199 5.30 -12.34 9.05
CA LEU A 199 6.08 -13.47 8.53
C LEU A 199 6.11 -13.51 7.00
N ASN A 200 5.01 -13.18 6.32
CA ASN A 200 4.99 -13.10 4.86
C ASN A 200 5.91 -11.98 4.35
N MET A 201 5.98 -10.86 5.06
CA MET A 201 6.90 -9.75 4.78
C MET A 201 8.35 -10.13 5.05
N CYS A 202 8.60 -11.05 5.97
CA CYS A 202 9.91 -11.59 6.27
C CYS A 202 10.39 -12.59 5.20
N ASP A 203 9.49 -13.43 4.68
CA ASP A 203 9.83 -14.44 3.67
C ASP A 203 10.28 -13.83 2.34
N SER A 204 9.71 -12.68 1.96
CA SER A 204 10.11 -11.94 0.75
C SER A 204 11.58 -11.49 0.75
N TYR A 205 12.19 -11.30 1.93
CA TYR A 205 13.61 -10.95 2.06
C TYR A 205 14.54 -12.15 1.84
N SER A 206 14.12 -13.34 2.27
CA SER A 206 14.95 -14.55 2.14
C SER A 206 15.06 -15.05 0.69
N SER A 207 14.06 -14.75 -0.14
CA SER A 207 14.02 -15.11 -1.57
C SER A 207 14.68 -14.10 -2.51
N GLY A 208 15.09 -12.92 -1.99
CA GLY A 208 15.66 -11.83 -2.81
C GLY A 208 17.18 -11.78 -2.87
N GLY A 209 17.87 -12.74 -2.25
CA GLY A 209 19.33 -12.82 -2.24
C GLY A 209 19.91 -13.54 -3.45
N ILE A 210 19.89 -12.89 -4.63
CA ILE A 210 20.91 -13.03 -5.69
C ILE A 210 21.02 -11.68 -6.42
#